data_AF-A0A942E6T7-F1
#
_entry.id   AF-A0A942E6T7-F1
#
_cell.length_a   1.000
_cell.length_b   1.000
_cell.length_c   1.000
_cell.angle_alpha   90.00
_cell.angle_beta   90.00
_cell.angle_gamma   90.00
#
_symmetry.space_group_name_H-M   'P 1'
#
loop_
_entity.id
_entity.type
_entity.pdbx_description
1 polymer ?
#
loop_
_entity_poly.entity_id
_entity_poly.type
_entity_poly.pdbx_seq_one_letter_code
_entity_poly.pdbx_strand_id
1 'polypeptide(L)'
;MLLFNHRDEPSADFACEKERLAALVDDMERIHRGVSPEVMAGGDAPILDRWVLARRVVPCLAGLSTGHPELVGENRLIGTSDLWLLSEDHAWARTLSRWYRLGRPAENPGLNA
;
A
#
# COMPACT_ATOMS: atom_id res chain seq x y z
N MET A 1 4.54 -4.95 2.06
CA MET A 1 3.45 -5.66 1.35
C MET A 1 2.97 -6.78 2.25
N LEU A 2 1.66 -6.96 2.37
CA LEU A 2 1.02 -8.05 3.10
C LEU A 2 0.52 -9.10 2.12
N LEU A 3 0.65 -10.36 2.52
CA LEU A 3 -0.01 -11.46 1.82
C LEU A 3 -1.44 -11.60 2.34
N PHE A 4 -2.34 -11.98 1.45
CA PHE A 4 -3.70 -12.33 1.83
C PHE A 4 -4.20 -13.55 1.08
N ASN A 5 -5.08 -14.30 1.73
CA ASN A 5 -5.87 -15.34 1.12
C ASN A 5 -7.34 -15.02 1.38
N HIS A 6 -8.13 -14.90 0.31
CA HIS A 6 -9.54 -14.50 0.41
C HIS A 6 -10.45 -15.61 0.97
N ARG A 7 -9.92 -16.82 1.17
CA ARG A 7 -10.65 -17.99 1.67
C ARG A 7 -10.38 -18.30 3.13
N ASP A 8 -9.29 -17.76 3.68
CA ASP A 8 -8.84 -18.04 5.03
C ASP A 8 -8.94 -16.78 5.90
N GLU A 9 -8.84 -16.96 7.22
CA GLU A 9 -8.76 -15.82 8.13
C GLU A 9 -7.49 -14.99 7.86
N PRO A 10 -7.57 -13.66 7.95
CA PRO A 10 -6.39 -12.82 7.77
C PRO A 10 -5.33 -13.12 8.82
N SER A 11 -4.06 -13.04 8.44
CA SER A 11 -2.95 -13.13 9.39
C SER A 11 -3.01 -12.00 10.42
N ALA A 12 -2.37 -12.22 11.57
CA ALA A 12 -2.26 -11.20 12.61
C ALA A 12 -1.61 -9.91 12.08
N ASP A 13 -0.60 -10.04 11.21
CA ASP A 13 0.06 -8.90 10.56
C ASP A 13 -0.90 -8.11 9.66
N PHE A 14 -1.75 -8.80 8.90
CA PHE A 14 -2.77 -8.15 8.10
C PHE A 14 -3.77 -7.40 8.98
N ALA A 15 -4.24 -8.02 10.05
CA ALA A 15 -5.20 -7.40 10.97
C ALA A 15 -4.61 -6.14 11.63
N CYS A 16 -3.39 -6.23 12.14
CA CYS A 16 -2.66 -5.12 12.75
C CYS A 16 -2.48 -3.94 11.79
N GLU A 17 -2.02 -4.22 10.56
CA GLU A 17 -1.80 -3.17 9.58
C GLU A 17 -3.11 -2.53 9.11
N LYS A 18 -4.18 -3.33 8.96
CA LYS A 18 -5.53 -2.80 8.65
C LYS A 18 -5.99 -1.82 9.72
N GLU A 19 -5.82 -2.16 10.99
CA GLU A 19 -6.16 -1.27 12.11
C GLU A 19 -5.32 0.00 12.10
N ARG A 20 -4.02 -0.10 11.83
CA ARG A 20 -3.12 1.06 11.69
C ARG A 20 -3.57 2.01 10.57
N LEU A 21 -3.92 1.46 9.40
CA LEU A 21 -4.40 2.26 8.28
C LEU A 21 -5.77 2.87 8.55
N ALA A 22 -6.66 2.16 9.24
CA ALA A 22 -7.96 2.69 9.64
C ALA A 22 -7.81 3.88 10.62
N ALA A 23 -6.90 3.77 11.59
CA ALA A 23 -6.59 4.87 12.50
C ALA A 23 -6.05 6.11 11.77
N LEU A 24 -5.15 5.91 10.79
CA LEU A 24 -4.65 7.00 9.94
C LEU A 24 -5.78 7.70 9.17
N VAL A 25 -6.72 6.93 8.60
CA VAL A 25 -7.87 7.50 7.89
C VAL A 25 -8.76 8.29 8.85
N ASP A 26 -9.05 7.77 10.05
CA ASP A 26 -9.82 8.50 11.07
C ASP A 26 -9.15 9.83 11.46
N ASP A 27 -7.82 9.83 11.65
CA ASP A 27 -7.07 11.06 11.92
C ASP A 27 -7.18 12.06 10.74
N MET A 28 -7.06 11.61 9.49
CA MET A 28 -7.24 12.46 8.31
C MET A 28 -8.65 13.08 8.26
N GLU A 29 -9.68 12.31 8.59
CA GLU A 29 -11.05 12.80 8.66
C GLU A 29 -11.26 13.82 9.78
N ARG A 30 -10.65 13.60 10.95
CA ARG A 30 -10.70 14.55 12.07
C ARG A 30 -10.01 15.87 11.72
N ILE A 31 -8.86 15.81 11.05
CA ILE A 31 -8.18 17.00 10.50
C ILE A 31 -9.09 17.73 9.52
N HIS A 32 -9.74 17.00 8.60
CA HIS A 32 -10.68 17.59 7.65
C HIS A 32 -11.85 18.31 8.34
N ARG A 33 -12.30 17.81 9.49
CA ARG A 33 -13.31 18.44 10.36
C ARG A 33 -12.77 19.58 11.25
N GLY A 34 -11.48 19.87 11.19
CA GLY A 34 -10.83 20.95 11.95
C GLY A 34 -10.44 20.58 13.39
N VAL A 35 -10.39 19.30 13.74
CA VAL A 35 -9.86 18.86 15.04
C VAL A 35 -8.34 19.09 15.05
N SER A 36 -7.83 19.72 16.11
CA SER A 36 -6.40 20.05 16.18
C SER A 36 -5.54 18.82 16.54
N PRO A 37 -4.30 18.74 16.02
CA PRO A 37 -3.38 17.66 16.38
C PRO A 37 -3.10 17.53 17.87
N GLU A 38 -3.11 18.63 18.62
CA GLU A 38 -2.92 18.62 20.08
C GLU A 38 -4.01 17.83 20.81
N VAL A 39 -5.25 17.92 20.32
CA VAL A 39 -6.39 17.16 20.88
C VAL A 39 -6.27 15.68 20.53
N MET A 40 -5.80 15.34 19.33
CA MET A 40 -5.71 13.95 18.86
C MET A 40 -4.50 13.21 19.42
N ALA A 41 -3.32 13.86 19.42
CA ALA A 41 -2.05 13.26 19.82
C ALA A 41 -1.85 13.28 21.35
N GLY A 42 -2.53 14.19 22.06
CA GLY A 42 -2.39 14.34 23.51
C GLY A 42 -1.01 14.86 23.95
N GLY A 43 -0.79 14.90 25.26
CA GLY A 43 0.43 15.45 25.86
C GLY A 43 1.68 14.57 25.74
N ASP A 44 1.52 13.28 25.40
CA ASP A 44 2.62 12.30 25.31
C ASP A 44 3.21 12.17 23.90
N ALA A 45 2.81 13.04 22.97
CA ALA A 45 3.33 13.03 21.61
C ALA A 45 4.85 13.30 21.60
N PRO A 46 5.67 12.46 20.93
CA PRO A 46 7.11 12.63 20.91
C PRO A 46 7.53 13.85 20.10
N ILE A 47 8.59 14.56 20.55
CA ILE A 47 9.19 15.67 19.83
C ILE A 47 10.24 15.13 18.83
N LEU A 48 10.02 15.35 17.53
CA LEU A 48 11.01 15.08 16.49
C LEU A 48 11.82 16.35 16.18
N ASP A 49 12.95 16.52 16.86
CA ASP A 49 13.84 17.68 16.71
C ASP A 49 14.72 17.60 15.44
N ARG A 50 15.10 18.76 14.88
CA ARG A 50 15.98 18.90 13.69
C ARG A 50 15.59 18.00 12.51
N TRP A 51 14.28 17.87 12.29
CA TRP A 51 13.76 17.02 11.23
C TRP A 51 14.10 17.56 9.83
N VAL A 52 14.27 16.63 8.90
CA VAL A 52 14.43 16.90 7.46
C VAL A 52 13.46 16.02 6.69
N LEU A 53 13.03 16.50 5.51
CA LEU A 53 12.21 15.67 4.62
C LEU A 53 13.08 14.58 3.98
N ALA A 54 12.87 13.33 4.38
CA ALA A 54 13.52 12.16 3.81
C ALA A 54 12.54 11.33 2.96
N ARG A 55 13.07 10.44 2.12
CA ARG A 55 12.28 9.51 1.29
C ARG A 55 12.70 8.08 1.57
N ARG A 56 11.75 7.14 1.54
CA ARG A 56 11.99 5.70 1.64
C ARG A 56 11.67 5.03 0.30
N VAL A 57 12.42 3.98 -0.03
CA VAL A 57 12.07 3.08 -1.12
C VAL A 57 10.94 2.16 -0.64
N VAL A 58 9.97 1.93 -1.50
CA VAL A 58 8.77 1.14 -1.23
C VAL A 58 8.65 0.04 -2.29
N PRO A 59 8.16 -1.15 -1.95
CA PRO A 59 7.90 -2.19 -2.94
C PRO A 59 6.90 -1.73 -3.99
N CYS A 60 7.13 -2.07 -5.26
CA CYS A 60 6.19 -1.87 -6.35
C CYS A 60 6.30 -3.04 -7.34
N LEU A 61 5.34 -3.16 -8.25
CA LEU A 61 5.43 -4.09 -9.37
C LEU A 61 5.90 -3.36 -10.62
N ALA A 62 6.71 -4.03 -11.43
CA ALA A 62 7.05 -3.60 -12.77
C ALA A 62 6.68 -4.70 -13.77
N GLY A 63 6.13 -4.30 -14.91
CA GLY A 63 5.67 -5.26 -15.91
C GLY A 63 4.90 -4.63 -17.05
N LEU A 64 4.31 -5.48 -17.89
CA LEU A 64 3.53 -5.06 -19.05
C LEU A 64 2.04 -5.00 -18.68
N SER A 65 1.45 -3.82 -18.77
CA SER A 65 0.05 -3.57 -18.44
C SER A 65 -0.82 -3.47 -19.68
N THR A 66 -2.02 -4.05 -19.60
CA THR A 66 -3.07 -3.98 -20.60
C THR A 66 -4.39 -3.61 -19.92
N GLY A 67 -5.21 -2.79 -20.57
CA GLY A 67 -6.51 -2.36 -20.03
C GLY A 67 -6.43 -1.30 -18.94
N HIS A 68 -5.30 -0.59 -18.83
CA HIS A 68 -5.14 0.48 -17.87
C HIS A 68 -5.98 1.71 -18.26
N PRO A 69 -6.80 2.28 -17.36
CA PRO A 69 -7.75 3.34 -17.71
C PRO A 69 -7.08 4.62 -18.22
N GLU A 70 -5.89 4.94 -17.70
CA GLU A 70 -5.14 6.16 -18.06
C GLU A 70 -3.98 5.89 -19.03
N LEU A 71 -3.60 4.61 -19.24
CA LEU A 71 -2.43 4.22 -20.03
C LEU A 71 -2.91 3.31 -21.15
N VAL A 72 -3.61 3.93 -22.10
CA VAL A 72 -4.32 3.24 -23.18
C VAL A 72 -3.33 2.42 -24.02
N GLY A 73 -3.79 1.24 -24.44
CA GLY A 73 -3.02 0.28 -25.23
C GLY A 73 -2.80 -1.05 -24.49
N GLU A 74 -1.97 -1.89 -25.10
CA GLU A 74 -1.64 -3.22 -24.59
C GLU A 74 -0.14 -3.33 -24.32
N ASN A 75 0.23 -4.22 -23.40
CA ASN A 75 1.61 -4.55 -23.05
C ASN A 75 2.50 -3.33 -22.79
N ARG A 76 1.95 -2.31 -22.14
CA ARG A 76 2.68 -1.08 -21.79
C ARG A 76 3.62 -1.37 -20.63
N LEU A 77 4.92 -1.16 -20.81
CA LEU A 77 5.86 -1.25 -19.70
C LEU A 77 5.58 -0.15 -18.67
N ILE A 78 5.32 -0.56 -17.43
CA ILE A 78 5.03 0.34 -16.31
C ILE A 78 5.76 -0.10 -15.04
N GLY A 79 5.93 0.87 -14.12
CA GLY A 79 6.06 0.61 -12.69
C GLY A 79 4.77 1.06 -12.00
N THR A 80 4.30 0.30 -11.02
CA THR A 80 3.12 0.67 -10.22
C THR A 80 3.50 1.63 -9.09
N SER A 81 2.48 2.21 -8.45
CA SER A 81 2.66 2.76 -7.10
C SER A 81 2.89 1.65 -6.07
N ASP A 82 3.10 2.05 -4.81
CA ASP A 82 3.39 1.21 -3.65
C ASP A 82 2.50 -0.04 -3.61
N LEU A 83 3.12 -1.20 -3.48
CA LEU A 83 2.46 -2.50 -3.40
C LEU A 83 2.07 -2.79 -1.94
N TRP A 84 0.77 -2.86 -1.69
CA TRP A 84 0.21 -3.03 -0.36
C TRP A 84 -0.23 -4.47 -0.10
N LEU A 85 -1.02 -5.06 -0.98
CA LEU A 85 -1.54 -6.42 -0.82
C LEU A 85 -1.17 -7.27 -2.04
N LEU A 86 -0.83 -8.53 -1.79
CA LEU A 86 -0.61 -9.55 -2.83
C LEU A 86 -1.32 -10.83 -2.40
N SER A 87 -2.09 -11.44 -3.30
CA SER A 87 -2.74 -12.71 -3.00
C SER A 87 -1.70 -13.83 -2.95
N GLU A 88 -1.85 -14.81 -2.06
CA GLU A 88 -0.91 -15.94 -1.92
C GLU A 88 -0.75 -16.77 -3.20
N ASP A 89 -1.79 -16.83 -4.03
CA ASP A 89 -1.78 -17.48 -5.34
C ASP A 89 -1.15 -16.61 -6.45
N HIS A 90 -0.69 -15.40 -6.10
CA HIS A 90 -0.14 -14.39 -7.00
C HIS A 90 -1.05 -14.00 -8.18
N ALA A 91 -2.37 -14.16 -8.04
CA ALA A 91 -3.33 -13.76 -9.08
C ALA A 91 -3.75 -12.29 -8.99
N TRP A 92 -3.63 -11.66 -7.82
CA TRP A 92 -4.10 -10.30 -7.56
C TRP A 92 -3.12 -9.48 -6.74
N ALA A 93 -3.00 -8.20 -7.09
CA ALA A 93 -2.25 -7.22 -6.32
C ALA A 93 -3.08 -5.95 -6.09
N ARG A 94 -3.05 -5.42 -4.86
CA ARG A 94 -3.50 -4.07 -4.53
C ARG A 94 -2.27 -3.18 -4.37
N THR A 95 -2.13 -2.24 -5.29
CA THR A 95 -1.19 -1.11 -5.16
C THR A 95 -1.86 0.01 -4.35
N LEU A 96 -1.21 1.14 -4.11
CA LEU A 96 -1.86 2.30 -3.49
C LEU A 96 -3.00 2.81 -4.38
N SER A 97 -2.79 2.82 -5.69
CA SER A 97 -3.69 3.49 -6.63
C SER A 97 -4.76 2.57 -7.22
N ARG A 98 -4.47 1.27 -7.40
CA ARG A 98 -5.41 0.34 -8.07
C ARG A 98 -5.18 -1.14 -7.78
N TRP A 99 -6.18 -1.94 -8.14
CA TRP A 99 -6.08 -3.39 -8.25
C TRP A 99 -5.49 -3.79 -9.61
N TYR A 100 -4.64 -4.80 -9.61
CA TYR A 100 -4.15 -5.48 -10.81
C TYR A 100 -4.47 -6.97 -10.71
N ARG A 101 -5.04 -7.53 -11.78
CA ARG A 101 -4.99 -8.96 -12.03
C ARG A 101 -3.62 -9.28 -12.61
N LEU A 102 -2.89 -10.19 -11.97
CA LEU A 102 -1.54 -10.56 -12.37
C LEU A 102 -1.58 -11.67 -13.42
N GLY A 103 -0.73 -11.53 -14.43
CA GLY A 103 -0.47 -12.58 -15.42
C GLY A 103 0.70 -13.46 -14.98
N ARG A 104 1.39 -14.07 -15.95
CA ARG A 104 2.62 -14.81 -15.67
C ARG A 104 3.70 -13.88 -15.08
N PRO A 105 4.46 -14.32 -14.05
CA PRO A 105 5.59 -13.56 -13.54
C PRO A 105 6.72 -13.45 -14.58
N ALA A 106 7.63 -12.50 -14.38
CA ALA A 106 8.89 -12.46 -15.10
C ALA A 106 9.75 -13.69 -14.75
N GLU A 107 10.75 -14.00 -15.58
CA GLU A 107 11.67 -15.14 -15.36
C GLU A 107 12.37 -15.08 -13.99
N ASN A 108 12.61 -13.88 -13.48
CA ASN A 108 13.10 -13.65 -12.11
C ASN A 108 12.26 -12.56 -11.44
N PRO A 109 11.18 -12.91 -10.73
CA PRO A 109 10.21 -11.95 -10.23
C PRO A 109 10.63 -11.28 -8.91
N GLY A 110 11.75 -11.69 -8.29
CA GLY A 110 12.26 -11.07 -7.06
C GLY A 110 11.35 -11.21 -5.83
N LEU A 111 10.39 -12.13 -5.84
CA LEU A 111 9.39 -12.32 -4.77
C LEU A 111 9.96 -12.93 -3.47
N ASN A 112 11.25 -13.28 -3.45
CA ASN A 112 11.94 -13.90 -2.31
C ASN A 112 12.79 -12.90 -1.49
N ALA A 113 12.59 -11.59 -1.70
CA ALA A 113 13.34 -10.51 -1.03
C ALA A 113 12.60 -9.95 0.19
#